data_AF-A0A818EJU7-F1
#
_entry.id   AF-A0A818EJU7-F1
#
_cell.length_a   1.000
_cell.length_b   1.000
_cell.length_c   1.000
_cell.angle_alpha   90.00
_cell.angle_beta   90.00
_cell.angle_gamma   90.00
#
_symmetry.space_group_name_H-M   'P 1'
#
loop_
_entity.id
_entity.type
_entity.pdbx_description
1 polymer ?
#
loop_
_entity_poly.entity_id
_entity_poly.type
_entity_poly.pdbx_seq_one_letter_code
_entity_poly.pdbx_strand_id
1 'polypeptide(L)'
;MSFCFPPFKPTTGYPLERKVIDGSGRLGSLYDASTDNLIDRHSCQRSARKTPNKKFICSLFSGDQSREVSSVLRNIGFDPAIRLSIGLGMVTTSGISRVIDYNQQINGDTRFLYYCFKARKEKLNIEARKADKIVAPPLSPTNATHMITNILWGIEFLCIIQIPKNQSTNAIDQLLQYICNQLKNDRNPIQLNKNELHLINQLNNITVFGSETCVGGRDSSILNILNRIQDWQRNDNFHEPLLYTMQPLRWLYAGPQFSLIRFNSNITNNAEAFRVDTRISYINKMLNDFGDTLHNLPTNFSSVTLNTRLKDAHQKYRFLLDSQDNLKERLGKALVEVHRERARLSILDNILNDKRYECLRKNELDAFRDSVLRRLMNKFILIEKLKADGIENILASDLCQNPGTTIDDIGAILNHRYSHQNVSIILWYSSDRLLREQEDKWEEIYRELTLERQRAVPRAHLVYVDFSFFGQILETFTIVRLPLVGRPTTQVYPIAVKTTG
;
A
#
# COMPACT_ATOMS: atom_id res chain seq x y z
N MET A 1 16.11 49.72 31.97
CA MET A 1 14.75 49.58 31.43
C MET A 1 14.31 48.13 31.60
N SER A 2 13.31 47.88 32.46
CA SER A 2 12.79 46.53 32.69
C SER A 2 11.78 46.20 31.59
N PHE A 3 12.11 45.27 30.69
CA PHE A 3 11.14 44.74 29.74
C PHE A 3 10.16 43.84 30.50
N CYS A 4 9.01 44.39 30.87
CA CYS A 4 7.88 43.59 31.31
C CYS A 4 7.41 42.73 30.13
N PHE A 5 7.87 41.48 30.07
CA PHE A 5 7.29 40.49 29.17
C PHE A 5 5.82 40.32 29.52
N PRO A 6 4.89 40.36 28.54
CA PRO A 6 3.48 40.13 28.82
C PRO A 6 3.27 38.75 29.45
N PRO A 7 2.27 38.59 30.33
CA PRO A 7 1.98 37.31 30.95
C PRO A 7 1.71 36.25 29.88
N PHE A 8 2.46 35.14 29.93
CA PHE A 8 2.31 34.02 29.00
C PHE A 8 0.91 33.42 29.17
N LYS A 9 0.05 33.60 28.18
CA LYS A 9 -1.17 32.80 28.04
C LYS A 9 -0.79 31.50 27.32
N PRO A 10 -1.03 30.31 27.90
CA PRO A 10 -0.85 29.07 27.16
C PRO A 10 -1.71 29.13 25.90
N THR A 11 -1.05 29.11 24.74
CA THR A 11 -1.71 28.99 23.45
C THR A 11 -2.46 27.65 23.41
N THR A 12 -3.61 27.61 22.74
CA THR A 12 -4.34 26.38 22.46
C THR A 12 -3.40 25.35 21.81
N GLY A 13 -3.44 24.09 22.28
CA GLY A 13 -2.66 22.98 21.70
C GLY A 13 -1.36 22.59 22.39
N TYR A 14 -1.10 23.07 23.60
CA TYR A 14 0.05 22.64 24.42
C TYR A 14 -0.39 22.04 25.77
N PRO A 15 0.30 21.00 26.28
CA PRO A 15 1.45 20.32 25.68
C PRO A 15 1.10 19.55 24.41
N LEU A 16 2.10 19.37 23.54
CA LEU A 16 1.98 18.55 22.33
C LEU A 16 2.17 17.09 22.69
N GLU A 17 1.23 16.22 22.32
CA GLU A 17 1.34 14.76 22.49
C GLU A 17 1.51 14.09 21.14
N ARG A 18 2.53 13.25 20.99
CA ARG A 18 2.81 12.49 19.77
C ARG A 18 3.05 11.02 20.08
N LYS A 19 2.44 10.15 19.29
CA LYS A 19 2.83 8.73 19.24
C LYS A 19 4.25 8.62 18.70
N VAL A 20 5.05 7.74 19.29
CA VAL A 20 6.47 7.64 18.99
C VAL A 20 6.69 7.02 17.62
N ILE A 21 7.56 7.65 16.82
CA ILE A 21 8.06 7.14 15.52
C ILE A 21 9.51 6.69 15.67
N ASP A 22 10.31 7.46 16.42
CA ASP A 22 11.69 7.15 16.80
C ASP A 22 11.78 6.94 18.32
N GLY A 23 12.06 5.71 18.74
CA GLY A 23 12.17 5.30 20.15
C GLY A 23 13.46 5.75 20.86
N SER A 24 14.36 6.47 20.19
CA SER A 24 15.62 6.94 20.77
C SER A 24 15.47 8.18 21.65
N GLY A 25 14.32 8.86 21.61
CA GLY A 25 14.05 10.06 22.41
C GLY A 25 14.10 9.81 23.91
N ARG A 26 14.65 10.77 24.66
CA ARG A 26 14.76 10.74 26.13
C ARG A 26 14.22 12.04 26.73
N LEU A 27 14.04 12.05 28.06
CA LEU A 27 13.64 13.28 28.74
C LEU A 27 14.72 14.36 28.57
N GLY A 28 14.30 15.54 28.09
CA GLY A 28 15.18 16.65 27.76
C GLY A 28 15.64 16.66 26.30
N SER A 29 15.36 15.61 25.54
CA SER A 29 15.66 15.55 24.10
C SER A 29 14.89 16.64 23.34
N LEU A 30 15.54 17.22 22.35
CA LEU A 30 15.00 18.28 21.51
C LEU A 30 14.26 17.69 20.31
N TYR A 31 13.12 18.28 19.96
CA TYR A 31 12.24 17.79 18.90
C TYR A 31 11.82 18.94 17.98
N ASP A 32 11.92 18.72 16.67
CA ASP A 32 11.35 19.61 15.67
C ASP A 32 9.98 19.09 15.24
N ALA A 33 8.93 19.63 15.87
CA ALA A 33 7.55 19.30 15.53
C ALA A 33 7.11 19.74 14.11
N SER A 34 7.89 20.58 13.41
CA SER A 34 7.59 20.93 12.02
C SER A 34 8.00 19.86 11.01
N THR A 35 8.97 19.02 11.38
CA THR A 35 9.46 17.90 10.56
C THR A 35 9.21 16.53 11.21
N ASP A 36 8.67 16.52 12.44
CA ASP A 36 8.46 15.34 13.28
C ASP A 36 9.74 14.51 13.56
N ASN A 37 10.88 15.20 13.69
CA ASN A 37 12.18 14.59 13.93
C ASN A 37 12.79 14.97 15.29
N LEU A 38 13.51 14.02 15.90
CA LEU A 38 14.39 14.28 17.03
C LEU A 38 15.65 15.00 16.55
N ILE A 39 16.00 16.11 17.21
CA ILE A 39 17.19 16.93 16.88
C ILE A 39 18.37 16.55 17.78
N ASP A 40 18.11 16.27 19.06
CA ASP A 40 19.15 15.93 20.03
C ASP A 40 18.64 14.87 21.02
N ARG A 41 19.53 13.99 21.45
CA ARG A 41 19.31 12.88 22.38
C ARG A 41 19.84 13.19 23.79
N HIS A 42 19.67 14.43 24.25
CA HIS A 42 19.94 14.76 25.64
C HIS A 42 19.06 13.91 26.58
N SER A 43 19.71 13.33 27.59
CA SER A 43 19.06 12.57 28.65
C SER A 43 19.32 13.24 29.99
N CYS A 44 18.26 13.68 30.65
CA CYS A 44 18.34 14.15 32.03
C CYS A 44 18.08 13.01 33.01
N GLN A 45 18.97 12.84 34.00
CA GLN A 45 18.85 11.80 35.03
C GLN A 45 17.75 12.08 36.06
N ARG A 46 17.32 13.34 36.23
CA ARG A 46 16.30 13.73 37.22
C ARG A 46 14.90 13.62 36.62
N SER A 47 14.15 12.59 37.00
CA SER A 47 12.75 12.44 36.59
C SER A 47 11.86 11.90 37.70
N ALA A 48 10.59 12.30 37.67
CA ALA A 48 9.56 11.67 38.48
C ALA A 48 8.98 10.48 37.71
N ARG A 49 8.90 9.32 38.35
CA ARG A 49 8.26 8.11 37.82
C ARG A 49 6.86 7.95 38.39
N LYS A 50 5.89 7.65 37.53
CA LYS A 50 4.51 7.34 37.91
C LYS A 50 4.00 6.13 37.14
N THR A 51 3.14 5.34 37.77
CA THR A 51 2.43 4.24 37.12
C THR A 51 1.23 4.79 36.33
N PRO A 52 0.99 4.37 35.08
CA PRO A 52 -0.16 4.79 34.29
C PRO A 52 -1.48 4.25 34.85
N ASN A 53 -2.57 5.02 34.76
CA ASN A 53 -3.90 4.62 35.24
C ASN A 53 -4.50 3.45 34.44
N LYS A 54 -4.32 3.46 33.11
CA LYS A 54 -4.73 2.37 32.22
C LYS A 54 -3.49 1.68 31.68
N LYS A 55 -3.30 0.42 32.07
CA LYS A 55 -2.12 -0.37 31.69
C LYS A 55 -2.30 -1.09 30.36
N PHE A 56 -3.47 -1.65 30.09
CA PHE A 56 -3.65 -2.56 28.96
C PHE A 56 -4.62 -2.01 27.91
N ILE A 57 -4.23 -2.11 26.65
CA ILE A 57 -5.06 -1.85 25.47
C ILE A 57 -4.91 -3.07 24.55
N CYS A 58 -6.03 -3.62 24.12
CA CYS A 58 -6.04 -4.51 22.97
C CYS A 58 -7.21 -4.13 22.06
N SER A 59 -7.02 -4.24 20.75
CA SER A 59 -8.06 -3.99 19.76
C SER A 59 -7.98 -5.04 18.67
N LEU A 60 -9.15 -5.52 18.23
CA LEU A 60 -9.32 -6.36 17.06
C LEU A 60 -10.13 -5.58 16.03
N PHE A 61 -9.64 -5.51 14.80
CA PHE A 61 -10.35 -4.89 13.68
C PHE A 61 -10.10 -5.65 12.38
N SER A 62 -11.00 -5.49 11.41
CA SER A 62 -10.95 -6.21 10.13
C SER A 62 -10.41 -5.35 8.99
N GLY A 63 -9.94 -6.01 7.93
CA GLY A 63 -9.51 -5.32 6.70
C GLY A 63 -10.63 -4.59 5.98
N ASP A 64 -11.90 -4.97 6.15
CA ASP A 64 -13.03 -4.20 5.64
C ASP A 64 -13.15 -2.81 6.29
N GLN A 65 -12.75 -2.69 7.55
CA GLN A 65 -12.71 -1.40 8.26
C GLN A 65 -11.44 -0.59 7.93
N SER A 66 -10.40 -1.24 7.39
CA SER A 66 -9.04 -0.69 7.27
C SER A 66 -8.34 -1.10 5.99
N ARG A 67 -8.99 -0.91 4.83
CA ARG A 67 -8.48 -1.31 3.50
C ARG A 67 -7.18 -0.61 3.07
N GLU A 68 -6.68 0.31 3.88
CA GLU A 68 -5.49 1.11 3.61
C GLU A 68 -4.62 1.19 4.86
N VAL A 69 -3.30 1.16 4.68
CA VAL A 69 -2.33 1.22 5.78
C VAL A 69 -2.46 2.51 6.61
N SER A 70 -2.80 3.65 5.98
CA SER A 70 -3.07 4.90 6.73
C SER A 70 -4.27 4.77 7.69
N SER A 71 -5.26 3.94 7.36
CA SER A 71 -6.37 3.62 8.29
C SER A 71 -5.91 2.71 9.43
N VAL A 72 -4.97 1.80 9.18
CA VAL A 72 -4.35 0.97 10.22
C VAL A 72 -3.57 1.84 11.21
N LEU A 73 -2.73 2.76 10.70
CA LEU A 73 -2.00 3.75 11.52
C LEU A 73 -2.96 4.56 12.43
N ARG A 74 -4.10 4.98 11.89
CA ARG A 74 -5.15 5.68 12.66
C ARG A 74 -5.68 4.80 13.80
N ASN A 75 -6.00 3.54 13.53
CA ASN A 75 -6.58 2.63 14.51
C ASN A 75 -5.61 2.28 15.66
N ILE A 76 -4.31 2.29 15.40
CA ILE A 76 -3.28 2.11 16.44
C ILE A 76 -2.88 3.43 17.13
N GLY A 77 -3.55 4.55 16.80
CA GLY A 77 -3.44 5.80 17.55
C GLY A 77 -2.42 6.81 17.02
N PHE A 78 -2.00 6.72 15.75
CA PHE A 78 -1.28 7.82 15.10
C PHE A 78 -2.25 8.94 14.71
N ASP A 79 -1.97 10.14 15.16
CA ASP A 79 -2.76 11.32 14.83
C ASP A 79 -2.59 11.73 13.35
N PRO A 80 -3.54 12.49 12.77
CA PRO A 80 -3.50 12.86 11.36
C PRO A 80 -2.23 13.58 10.92
N ALA A 81 -1.62 14.42 11.76
CA ALA A 81 -0.41 15.14 11.39
C ALA A 81 0.78 14.17 11.25
N ILE A 82 0.95 13.26 12.22
CA ILE A 82 2.01 12.24 12.13
C ILE A 82 1.78 11.29 10.95
N ARG A 83 0.53 10.86 10.71
CA ARG A 83 0.24 10.00 9.55
C ARG A 83 0.62 10.67 8.24
N LEU A 84 0.37 11.98 8.13
CA LEU A 84 0.78 12.75 6.97
C LEU A 84 2.32 12.83 6.86
N SER A 85 3.05 13.11 7.95
CA SER A 85 4.52 13.11 7.96
C SER A 85 5.10 11.76 7.54
N ILE A 86 4.52 10.65 8.00
CA ILE A 86 4.88 9.28 7.58
C ILE A 86 4.57 9.08 6.10
N GLY A 87 3.35 9.40 5.65
CA GLY A 87 2.90 9.19 4.26
C GLY A 87 3.66 10.01 3.23
N LEU A 88 4.21 11.16 3.64
CA LEU A 88 5.08 12.02 2.84
C LEU A 88 6.56 11.62 2.91
N GLY A 89 6.93 10.64 3.74
CA GLY A 89 8.33 10.21 3.91
C GLY A 89 9.22 11.24 4.61
N MET A 90 8.64 12.12 5.44
CA MET A 90 9.39 13.16 6.17
C MET A 90 10.15 12.62 7.39
N VAL A 91 9.80 11.42 7.83
CA VAL A 91 10.32 10.77 9.03
C VAL A 91 10.81 9.36 8.69
N THR A 92 11.89 8.94 9.34
CA THR A 92 12.33 7.54 9.29
C THR A 92 11.46 6.72 10.23
N THR A 93 10.78 5.71 9.71
CA THR A 93 9.90 4.83 10.50
C THR A 93 10.70 3.75 11.23
N SER A 94 10.33 3.51 12.49
CA SER A 94 10.86 2.42 13.32
C SER A 94 9.74 1.75 14.14
N GLY A 95 10.01 0.56 14.67
CA GLY A 95 9.04 -0.21 15.47
C GLY A 95 7.65 -0.35 14.82
N ILE A 96 6.58 0.05 15.52
CA ILE A 96 5.20 -0.08 15.04
C ILE A 96 4.87 0.84 13.84
N SER A 97 5.57 1.96 13.67
CA SER A 97 5.33 2.90 12.56
C SER A 97 5.73 2.32 11.20
N ARG A 98 6.57 1.28 11.19
CA ARG A 98 6.93 0.49 10.00
C ARG A 98 5.77 -0.29 9.40
N VAL A 99 4.58 -0.26 10.01
CA VAL A 99 3.36 -0.73 9.36
C VAL A 99 3.15 -0.07 7.99
N ILE A 100 3.69 1.13 7.75
CA ILE A 100 3.70 1.78 6.43
C ILE A 100 4.38 0.93 5.33
N ASP A 101 5.31 0.06 5.72
CA ASP A 101 6.04 -0.85 4.84
C ASP A 101 5.25 -2.14 4.54
N TYR A 102 4.06 -2.32 5.13
CA TYR A 102 3.22 -3.48 4.85
C TYR A 102 2.74 -3.46 3.40
N ASN A 103 3.20 -4.44 2.62
CA ASN A 103 3.02 -4.50 1.17
C ASN A 103 1.99 -5.56 0.72
N GLN A 104 1.44 -6.37 1.62
CA GLN A 104 0.41 -7.34 1.24
C GLN A 104 -0.97 -6.67 1.16
N GLN A 105 -1.84 -7.21 0.32
CA GLN A 105 -3.21 -6.71 0.17
C GLN A 105 -4.01 -6.84 1.48
N ILE A 106 -4.70 -5.76 1.87
CA ILE A 106 -5.67 -5.77 2.97
C ILE A 106 -7.08 -5.99 2.40
N ASN A 107 -7.73 -7.06 2.81
CA ASN A 107 -9.05 -7.46 2.32
C ASN A 107 -9.97 -7.97 3.45
N GLY A 108 -11.13 -8.52 3.11
CA GLY A 108 -12.10 -9.04 4.08
C GLY A 108 -11.60 -10.20 4.95
N ASP A 109 -10.52 -10.87 4.54
CA ASP A 109 -9.88 -11.97 5.27
C ASP A 109 -8.69 -11.51 6.12
N THR A 110 -8.34 -10.22 6.09
CA THR A 110 -7.29 -9.65 6.93
C THR A 110 -7.83 -9.29 8.31
N ARG A 111 -7.12 -9.67 9.37
CA ARG A 111 -7.39 -9.26 10.76
C ARG A 111 -6.19 -8.57 11.39
N PHE A 112 -6.49 -7.61 12.25
CA PHE A 112 -5.49 -6.82 12.95
C PHE A 112 -5.68 -6.99 14.45
N LEU A 113 -4.69 -7.59 15.11
CA LEU A 113 -4.62 -7.68 16.58
C LEU A 113 -3.59 -6.67 17.07
N TYR A 114 -4.07 -5.55 17.61
CA TYR A 114 -3.23 -4.54 18.23
C TYR A 114 -3.19 -4.73 19.74
N TYR A 115 -2.01 -4.70 20.33
CA TYR A 115 -1.81 -4.74 21.77
C TYR A 115 -0.84 -3.64 22.21
N CYS A 116 -1.14 -3.00 23.34
CA CYS A 116 -0.28 -2.03 23.99
C CYS A 116 -0.37 -2.18 25.51
N PHE A 117 0.79 -2.37 26.14
CA PHE A 117 0.95 -2.33 27.59
C PHE A 117 1.75 -1.09 27.98
N LYS A 118 1.21 -0.33 28.93
CA LYS A 118 1.75 0.92 29.45
C LYS A 118 2.35 0.67 30.83
N ALA A 119 3.66 0.66 30.91
CA ALA A 119 4.40 0.28 32.12
C ALA A 119 4.60 1.44 33.08
N ARG A 120 5.21 2.53 32.60
CA ARG A 120 5.61 3.69 33.42
C ARG A 120 5.51 4.99 32.65
N LYS A 121 5.33 6.09 33.37
CA LYS A 121 5.38 7.46 32.87
C LYS A 121 6.51 8.20 33.57
N GLU A 122 7.46 8.70 32.79
CA GLU A 122 8.59 9.50 33.28
C GLU A 122 8.37 10.95 32.91
N LYS A 123 8.50 11.88 33.88
CA LYS A 123 8.23 13.31 33.67
C LYS A 123 9.33 14.18 34.26
N LEU A 124 9.71 15.23 33.53
CA LEU A 124 10.50 16.34 34.05
C LEU A 124 9.61 17.30 34.85
N ASN A 125 10.02 17.60 36.08
CA ASN A 125 9.36 18.60 36.93
C ASN A 125 9.86 20.00 36.57
N ILE A 126 9.39 20.52 35.43
CA ILE A 126 9.79 21.84 34.92
C ILE A 126 8.69 22.87 35.18
N GLU A 127 9.11 24.03 35.69
CA GLU A 127 8.28 25.23 35.73
C GLU A 127 8.51 26.10 34.48
N ALA A 128 7.48 26.86 34.10
CA ALA A 128 7.57 27.76 32.96
C ALA A 128 8.79 28.69 33.09
N ARG A 129 9.55 28.82 32.00
CA ARG A 129 10.75 29.66 31.87
C ARG A 129 11.91 29.30 32.80
N LYS A 130 11.88 28.14 33.48
CA LYS A 130 12.91 27.69 34.43
C LYS A 130 13.50 26.32 34.06
N ALA A 131 13.39 25.92 32.79
CA ALA A 131 13.91 24.64 32.33
C ALA A 131 15.45 24.56 32.41
N ASP A 132 16.13 25.71 32.29
CA ASP A 132 17.58 25.89 32.41
C ASP A 132 18.18 25.34 33.71
N LYS A 133 17.37 25.26 34.78
CA LYS A 133 17.79 24.67 36.07
C LYS A 133 17.91 23.14 36.04
N ILE A 134 17.38 22.49 35.02
CA ILE A 134 17.26 21.03 34.92
C ILE A 134 17.93 20.51 33.64
N VAL A 135 17.67 21.19 32.51
CA VAL A 135 18.20 20.87 31.19
C VAL A 135 18.89 22.13 30.68
N ALA A 136 20.15 22.04 30.28
CA ALA A 136 20.84 23.18 29.70
C ALA A 136 20.14 23.61 28.40
N PRO A 137 19.99 24.93 28.13
CA PRO A 137 19.47 25.39 26.85
C PRO A 137 20.43 25.01 25.71
N PRO A 138 19.93 24.86 24.48
CA PRO A 138 20.77 24.66 23.30
C PRO A 138 21.79 25.80 23.17
N LEU A 139 23.08 25.45 23.06
CA LEU A 139 24.18 26.43 22.99
C LEU A 139 24.31 27.06 21.59
N SER A 140 23.89 26.35 20.54
CA SER A 140 23.89 26.79 19.15
C SER A 140 22.46 27.04 18.64
N PRO A 141 22.29 27.81 17.54
CA PRO A 141 21.00 27.88 16.84
C PRO A 141 20.48 26.47 16.57
N THR A 142 19.21 26.23 16.89
CA THR A 142 18.56 24.93 16.74
C THR A 142 17.25 25.07 15.97
N ASN A 143 16.94 24.06 15.15
CA ASN A 143 15.64 23.93 14.48
C ASN A 143 14.57 23.31 15.40
N ALA A 144 14.96 22.87 16.61
CA ALA A 144 14.02 22.30 17.56
C ALA A 144 12.95 23.32 17.95
N THR A 145 11.70 22.89 17.92
CA THR A 145 10.57 23.70 18.36
C THR A 145 10.13 23.36 19.78
N HIS A 146 10.42 22.13 20.21
CA HIS A 146 9.97 21.55 21.47
C HIS A 146 11.08 20.75 22.17
N MET A 147 10.81 20.42 23.43
CA MET A 147 11.58 19.47 24.23
C MET A 147 10.66 18.41 24.81
N ILE A 148 11.11 17.16 24.84
CA ILE A 148 10.40 16.05 25.48
C ILE A 148 10.46 16.25 27.00
N THR A 149 9.29 16.45 27.59
CA THR A 149 9.14 16.65 29.05
C THR A 149 8.45 15.47 29.73
N ASN A 150 7.85 14.57 28.95
CA ASN A 150 7.21 13.36 29.42
C ASN A 150 7.39 12.22 28.41
N ILE A 151 7.58 11.02 28.92
CA ILE A 151 7.59 9.80 28.14
C ILE A 151 6.68 8.77 28.81
N LEU A 152 5.76 8.22 28.03
CA LEU A 152 5.05 7.00 28.38
C LEU A 152 5.84 5.81 27.82
N TRP A 153 6.27 4.90 28.69
CA TRP A 153 7.04 3.71 28.34
C TRP A 153 6.18 2.45 28.41
N GLY A 154 6.50 1.47 27.58
CA GLY A 154 5.88 0.15 27.63
C GLY A 154 6.18 -0.67 26.37
N ILE A 155 5.29 -1.60 26.05
CA ILE A 155 5.40 -2.43 24.84
C ILE A 155 4.17 -2.23 23.97
N GLU A 156 4.37 -2.29 22.66
CA GLU A 156 3.26 -2.38 21.73
C GLU A 156 3.60 -3.25 20.52
N PHE A 157 2.58 -3.90 19.97
CA PHE A 157 2.68 -4.61 18.71
C PHE A 157 1.35 -4.66 17.98
N LEU A 158 1.43 -4.91 16.68
CA LEU A 158 0.35 -5.12 15.76
C LEU A 158 0.65 -6.40 14.99
N CYS A 159 -0.20 -7.42 15.16
CA CYS A 159 -0.21 -8.58 14.30
C CYS A 159 -1.20 -8.33 13.16
N ILE A 160 -0.73 -8.40 11.92
CA ILE A 160 -1.55 -8.44 10.71
C ILE A 160 -1.64 -9.88 10.27
N ILE A 161 -2.86 -10.41 10.25
CA ILE A 161 -3.16 -11.83 10.11
C ILE A 161 -3.96 -12.02 8.83
N GLN A 162 -3.43 -12.78 7.88
CA GLN A 162 -4.17 -13.16 6.67
C GLN A 162 -4.83 -14.51 6.94
N ILE A 163 -6.17 -14.54 7.03
CA ILE A 163 -6.90 -15.79 7.28
C ILE A 163 -6.85 -16.67 6.02
N PRO A 164 -6.38 -17.93 6.10
CA PRO A 164 -6.41 -18.86 4.98
C PRO A 164 -7.83 -19.15 4.51
N LYS A 165 -8.05 -19.26 3.18
CA LYS A 165 -9.37 -19.50 2.58
C LYS A 165 -10.08 -20.78 3.06
N ASN A 166 -9.32 -21.76 3.54
CA ASN A 166 -9.83 -23.03 4.05
C ASN A 166 -10.25 -22.97 5.53
N GLN A 167 -10.09 -21.82 6.20
CA GLN A 167 -10.50 -21.62 7.58
C GLN A 167 -11.80 -20.83 7.70
N SER A 168 -12.53 -21.08 8.79
CA SER A 168 -13.70 -20.29 9.13
C SER A 168 -13.28 -18.95 9.73
N THR A 169 -13.50 -17.87 9.00
CA THR A 169 -13.27 -16.49 9.46
C THR A 169 -13.95 -16.20 10.80
N ASN A 170 -15.20 -16.67 10.98
CA ASN A 170 -15.94 -16.49 12.24
C ASN A 170 -15.27 -17.19 13.43
N ALA A 171 -14.74 -18.40 13.24
CA ALA A 171 -14.06 -19.13 14.31
C ALA A 171 -12.75 -18.43 14.72
N ILE A 172 -11.98 -17.94 13.75
CA ILE A 172 -10.77 -17.15 14.01
C ILE A 172 -11.12 -15.84 14.70
N ASP A 173 -12.18 -15.15 14.29
CA ASP A 173 -12.63 -13.90 14.91
C ASP A 173 -13.01 -14.10 16.39
N GLN A 174 -13.73 -15.17 16.71
CA GLN A 174 -14.08 -15.53 18.09
C GLN A 174 -12.82 -15.81 18.93
N LEU A 175 -11.86 -16.55 18.37
CA LEU A 175 -10.59 -16.87 19.03
C LEU A 175 -9.73 -15.63 19.28
N LEU A 176 -9.55 -14.77 18.26
CA LEU A 176 -8.81 -13.52 18.40
C LEU A 176 -9.50 -12.56 19.39
N GLN A 177 -10.83 -12.53 19.40
CA GLN A 177 -11.59 -11.75 20.37
C GLN A 177 -11.42 -12.28 21.80
N TYR A 178 -11.42 -13.60 21.97
CA TYR A 178 -11.10 -14.25 23.25
C TYR A 178 -9.70 -13.84 23.73
N ILE A 179 -8.68 -14.00 22.89
CA ILE A 179 -7.30 -13.59 23.19
C ILE A 179 -7.25 -12.11 23.58
N CYS A 180 -7.89 -11.23 22.80
CA CYS A 180 -7.88 -9.80 23.06
C CYS A 180 -8.56 -9.45 24.39
N ASN A 181 -9.61 -10.17 24.77
CA ASN A 181 -10.27 -10.01 26.06
C ASN A 181 -9.41 -10.49 27.23
N GLN A 182 -8.65 -11.59 27.08
CA GLN A 182 -7.70 -12.04 28.12
C GLN A 182 -6.58 -11.03 28.31
N LEU A 183 -6.01 -10.52 27.21
CA LEU A 183 -4.96 -9.51 27.19
C LEU A 183 -5.37 -8.18 27.83
N LYS A 184 -6.63 -7.74 27.64
CA LYS A 184 -7.18 -6.54 28.29
C LYS A 184 -7.26 -6.65 29.81
N ASN A 185 -7.53 -7.86 30.29
CA ASN A 185 -7.79 -8.14 31.69
C ASN A 185 -6.56 -8.67 32.44
N ASP A 186 -5.38 -8.64 31.79
CA ASP A 186 -4.11 -9.16 32.32
C ASP A 186 -4.17 -10.62 32.79
N ARG A 187 -4.97 -11.44 32.09
CA ARG A 187 -5.17 -12.85 32.41
C ARG A 187 -4.13 -13.70 31.68
N ASN A 188 -2.89 -13.67 32.17
CA ASN A 188 -1.77 -14.44 31.63
C ASN A 188 -1.33 -15.57 32.59
N PRO A 189 -0.95 -16.76 32.08
CA PRO A 189 -0.91 -17.14 30.67
C PRO A 189 -2.32 -17.35 30.08
N ILE A 190 -2.47 -17.05 28.79
CA ILE A 190 -3.73 -17.30 28.07
C ILE A 190 -3.87 -18.81 27.87
N GLN A 191 -4.91 -19.40 28.47
CA GLN A 191 -5.19 -20.82 28.33
C GLN A 191 -6.02 -21.06 27.06
N LEU A 192 -5.43 -21.76 26.11
CA LEU A 192 -6.09 -22.18 24.87
C LEU A 192 -6.36 -23.68 24.92
N ASN A 193 -7.55 -24.09 24.52
CA ASN A 193 -7.88 -25.50 24.36
C ASN A 193 -7.22 -26.09 23.10
N LYS A 194 -7.30 -27.42 22.94
CA LYS A 194 -6.66 -28.12 21.80
C LYS A 194 -7.13 -27.63 20.43
N ASN A 195 -8.41 -27.30 20.29
CA ASN A 195 -8.98 -26.81 19.03
C ASN A 195 -8.51 -25.39 18.73
N GLU A 196 -8.46 -24.52 19.73
CA GLU A 196 -7.95 -23.15 19.61
C GLU A 196 -6.46 -23.13 19.26
N LEU A 197 -5.65 -23.97 19.90
CA LEU A 197 -4.24 -24.16 19.56
C LEU A 197 -4.07 -24.62 18.11
N HIS A 198 -4.90 -25.56 17.66
CA HIS A 198 -4.89 -26.01 16.27
C HIS A 198 -5.22 -24.88 15.29
N LEU A 199 -6.22 -24.05 15.60
CA LEU A 199 -6.58 -22.88 14.78
C LEU A 199 -5.45 -21.85 14.70
N ILE A 200 -4.82 -21.49 15.82
CA ILE A 200 -3.69 -20.53 15.82
C ILE A 200 -2.51 -21.08 15.01
N ASN A 201 -2.18 -22.37 15.18
CA ASN A 201 -1.04 -22.98 14.50
C ASN A 201 -1.21 -23.04 12.98
N GLN A 202 -2.45 -22.96 12.49
CA GLN A 202 -2.76 -22.88 11.05
C GLN A 202 -2.65 -21.45 10.48
N LEU A 203 -2.55 -20.41 11.33
CA LEU A 203 -2.31 -19.04 10.89
C LEU A 203 -0.83 -18.86 10.53
N ASN A 204 -0.48 -19.19 9.30
CA ASN A 204 0.91 -19.16 8.81
C ASN A 204 1.33 -17.82 8.18
N ASN A 205 0.38 -16.99 7.75
CA ASN A 205 0.66 -15.67 7.17
C ASN A 205 0.36 -14.57 8.20
N ILE A 206 1.35 -14.31 9.06
CA ILE A 206 1.29 -13.26 10.08
C ILE A 206 2.49 -12.34 9.90
N THR A 207 2.21 -11.05 9.76
CA THR A 207 3.24 -10.00 9.83
C THR A 207 3.09 -9.25 11.15
N VAL A 208 4.19 -9.03 11.86
CA VAL A 208 4.19 -8.38 13.17
C VAL A 208 5.03 -7.12 13.13
N PHE A 209 4.46 -6.01 13.55
CA PHE A 209 5.15 -4.73 13.77
C PHE A 209 5.04 -4.35 15.24
N GLY A 210 6.05 -3.74 15.84
CA GLY A 210 5.99 -3.41 17.27
C GLY A 210 7.33 -3.02 17.84
N SER A 211 7.44 -3.08 19.16
CA SER A 211 8.69 -2.80 19.89
C SER A 211 9.82 -3.70 19.40
N GLU A 212 10.94 -3.11 18.98
CA GLU A 212 12.04 -3.81 18.31
C GLU A 212 12.72 -4.81 19.26
N THR A 213 12.75 -4.50 20.55
CA THR A 213 13.23 -5.40 21.61
C THR A 213 12.37 -6.66 21.77
N CYS A 214 11.12 -6.64 21.30
CA CYS A 214 10.15 -7.74 21.44
C CYS A 214 9.96 -8.52 20.14
N VAL A 215 9.95 -7.81 19.00
CA VAL A 215 9.54 -8.33 17.69
C VAL A 215 10.74 -8.34 16.72
N GLY A 216 11.77 -9.13 17.02
CA GLY A 216 12.97 -9.27 16.20
C GLY A 216 13.30 -10.71 15.83
N GLY A 217 13.25 -11.05 14.53
CA GLY A 217 13.72 -12.33 13.94
C GLY A 217 12.84 -13.56 14.22
N ARG A 218 12.63 -14.44 13.21
CA ARG A 218 12.04 -15.83 13.15
C ARG A 218 10.87 -16.26 14.07
N ASP A 219 10.40 -15.42 14.99
CA ASP A 219 9.36 -15.67 15.99
C ASP A 219 8.04 -14.97 15.64
N SER A 220 7.63 -15.01 14.37
CA SER A 220 6.43 -14.32 13.87
C SER A 220 5.14 -15.17 14.02
N SER A 221 4.97 -15.87 15.15
CA SER A 221 3.71 -16.55 15.46
C SER A 221 2.99 -15.87 16.62
N ILE A 222 1.66 -15.82 16.56
CA ILE A 222 0.83 -15.31 17.67
C ILE A 222 1.14 -16.10 18.94
N LEU A 223 1.32 -17.42 18.85
CA LEU A 223 1.59 -18.26 20.01
C LEU A 223 2.89 -17.87 20.73
N ASN A 224 3.97 -17.59 19.98
CA ASN A 224 5.24 -17.15 20.57
C ASN A 224 5.07 -15.81 21.29
N ILE A 225 4.33 -14.87 20.69
CA ILE A 225 3.99 -13.59 21.31
C ILE A 225 3.22 -13.79 22.61
N LEU A 226 2.16 -14.61 22.59
CA LEU A 226 1.33 -14.86 23.76
C LEU A 226 2.11 -15.52 24.91
N ASN A 227 3.04 -16.42 24.59
CA ASN A 227 3.88 -17.09 25.60
C ASN A 227 4.90 -16.12 26.25
N ARG A 228 5.41 -15.14 25.49
CA ARG A 228 6.46 -14.23 25.97
C ARG A 228 5.93 -12.92 26.56
N ILE A 229 4.65 -12.60 26.35
CA ILE A 229 4.11 -11.28 26.71
C ILE A 229 4.26 -10.95 28.20
N GLN A 230 4.14 -11.95 29.07
CA GLN A 230 4.28 -11.77 30.51
C GLN A 230 5.71 -11.42 30.91
N ASP A 231 6.70 -12.01 30.23
CA ASP A 231 8.12 -11.69 30.44
C ASP A 231 8.42 -10.26 29.97
N TRP A 232 7.87 -9.88 28.81
CA TRP A 232 8.01 -8.52 28.28
C TRP A 232 7.39 -7.46 29.20
N GLN A 233 6.24 -7.74 29.83
CA GLN A 233 5.60 -6.82 30.77
C GLN A 233 6.38 -6.63 32.07
N ARG A 234 7.11 -7.66 32.52
CA ARG A 234 7.81 -7.67 33.80
C ARG A 234 9.22 -7.07 33.72
N ASN A 235 9.84 -7.14 32.54
CA ASN A 235 11.23 -6.73 32.35
C ASN A 235 11.31 -5.38 31.61
N ASP A 236 11.78 -4.36 32.33
CA ASP A 236 11.93 -2.99 31.84
C ASP A 236 12.84 -2.86 30.60
N ASN A 237 13.69 -3.85 30.32
CA ASN A 237 14.55 -3.86 29.13
C ASN A 237 13.75 -4.02 27.82
N PHE A 238 12.52 -4.51 27.89
CA PHE A 238 11.62 -4.58 26.73
C PHE A 238 10.79 -3.32 26.55
N HIS A 239 10.82 -2.38 27.51
CA HIS A 239 9.98 -1.19 27.49
C HIS A 239 10.61 -0.08 26.66
N GLU A 240 9.92 0.31 25.59
CA GLU A 240 10.29 1.40 24.69
C GLU A 240 9.34 2.61 24.87
N PRO A 241 9.72 3.80 24.39
CA PRO A 241 8.81 4.94 24.36
C PRO A 241 7.59 4.68 23.46
N LEU A 242 6.39 4.89 24.00
CA LEU A 242 5.11 4.76 23.30
C LEU A 242 4.52 6.13 22.92
N LEU A 243 4.68 7.13 23.79
CA LEU A 243 4.15 8.48 23.61
C LEU A 243 5.14 9.52 24.17
N TYR A 244 5.40 10.56 23.38
CA TYR A 244 6.08 11.77 23.83
C TYR A 244 5.08 12.87 24.17
N THR A 245 5.24 13.48 25.35
CA THR A 245 4.60 14.76 25.66
C THR A 245 5.66 15.85 25.72
N MET A 246 5.43 16.90 24.95
CA MET A 246 6.43 17.92 24.65
C MET A 246 5.93 19.31 24.99
N GLN A 247 6.85 20.14 25.47
CA GLN A 247 6.60 21.57 25.71
C GLN A 247 7.43 22.39 24.72
N PRO A 248 6.91 23.54 24.25
CA PRO A 248 7.63 24.35 23.30
C PRO A 248 8.81 25.02 23.98
N LEU A 249 9.92 25.21 23.26
CA LEU A 249 11.12 25.84 23.83
C LEU A 249 10.84 27.25 24.37
N ARG A 250 9.92 27.97 23.70
CA ARG A 250 9.43 29.29 24.13
C ARG A 250 8.71 29.25 25.47
N TRP A 251 8.18 28.13 25.93
CA TRP A 251 7.58 28.03 27.27
C TRP A 251 8.64 27.65 28.31
N LEU A 252 9.64 26.87 27.91
CA LEU A 252 10.66 26.28 28.76
C LEU A 252 11.75 27.28 29.18
N TYR A 253 12.20 28.13 28.26
CA TYR A 253 13.35 29.01 28.45
C TYR A 253 12.95 30.50 28.31
N ALA A 254 13.59 31.39 29.07
CA ALA A 254 13.32 32.84 29.06
C ALA A 254 14.02 33.61 27.92
N GLY A 255 14.88 32.96 27.14
CA GLY A 255 15.69 33.62 26.11
C GLY A 255 14.87 34.18 24.92
N PRO A 256 15.22 35.38 24.41
CA PRO A 256 14.51 36.01 23.29
C PRO A 256 14.56 35.17 22.00
N GLN A 257 15.62 34.41 21.78
CA GLN A 257 15.75 33.50 20.64
C GLN A 257 14.63 32.45 20.58
N PHE A 258 14.11 32.02 21.73
CA PHE A 258 13.02 31.04 21.78
C PHE A 258 11.65 31.65 21.52
N SER A 259 11.49 32.97 21.74
CA SER A 259 10.22 33.66 21.49
C SER A 259 9.83 33.70 20.01
N LEU A 260 10.81 33.61 19.12
CA LEU A 260 10.63 33.60 17.67
C LEU A 260 10.19 32.24 17.11
N ILE A 261 10.32 31.18 17.91
CA ILE A 261 9.93 29.83 17.52
C ILE A 261 8.40 29.71 17.55
N ARG A 262 7.81 29.48 16.37
CA ARG A 262 6.38 29.31 16.19
C ARG A 262 6.06 27.91 15.71
N PHE A 263 4.93 27.40 16.17
CA PHE A 263 4.41 26.10 15.77
C PHE A 263 2.88 26.10 15.82
N ASN A 264 2.28 25.76 14.68
CA ASN A 264 0.84 25.61 14.53
C ASN A 264 0.41 24.16 14.82
N SER A 265 -0.19 23.94 15.98
CA SER A 265 -0.76 22.65 16.38
C SER A 265 -2.14 22.34 15.79
N ASN A 266 -2.79 23.30 15.11
CA ASN A 266 -4.17 23.15 14.64
C ASN A 266 -4.29 22.28 13.38
N ILE A 267 -3.18 21.90 12.74
CA ILE A 267 -3.17 21.03 11.56
C ILE A 267 -3.75 19.65 11.88
N THR A 268 -3.57 19.18 13.11
CA THR A 268 -4.00 17.86 13.59
C THR A 268 -5.50 17.57 13.44
N ASN A 269 -6.34 18.62 13.43
CA ASN A 269 -7.80 18.51 13.31
C ASN A 269 -8.35 19.16 12.03
N ASN A 270 -7.50 19.43 11.05
CA ASN A 270 -7.91 20.16 9.85
C ASN A 270 -8.38 19.22 8.74
N ALA A 271 -9.55 19.51 8.17
CA ALA A 271 -10.14 18.76 7.05
C ALA A 271 -9.24 18.75 5.80
N GLU A 272 -8.47 19.81 5.54
CA GLU A 272 -7.53 19.88 4.41
C GLU A 272 -6.38 18.88 4.61
N ALA A 273 -5.77 18.82 5.80
CA ALA A 273 -4.72 17.84 6.10
C ALA A 273 -5.21 16.39 5.95
N PHE A 274 -6.46 16.13 6.38
CA PHE A 274 -7.11 14.83 6.18
C PHE A 274 -7.32 14.49 4.69
N ARG A 275 -7.71 15.47 3.87
CA ARG A 275 -7.85 15.29 2.41
C ARG A 275 -6.52 14.96 1.76
N VAL A 276 -5.44 15.65 2.16
CA VAL A 276 -4.08 15.38 1.65
C VAL A 276 -3.64 13.96 2.02
N ASP A 277 -3.78 13.56 3.30
CA ASP A 277 -3.46 12.20 3.77
C ASP A 277 -4.23 11.12 2.97
N THR A 278 -5.54 11.30 2.81
CA THR A 278 -6.39 10.39 2.03
C THR A 278 -5.91 10.31 0.57
N ARG A 279 -5.54 11.45 -0.01
CA ARG A 279 -5.12 11.51 -1.41
C ARG A 279 -3.79 10.80 -1.64
N ILE A 280 -2.81 11.04 -0.78
CA ILE A 280 -1.49 10.39 -0.84
C ILE A 280 -1.61 8.89 -0.59
N SER A 281 -2.46 8.49 0.36
CA SER A 281 -2.76 7.07 0.64
C SER A 281 -3.32 6.35 -0.59
N TYR A 282 -4.29 6.96 -1.28
CA TYR A 282 -4.84 6.40 -2.52
C TYR A 282 -3.78 6.27 -3.63
N ILE A 283 -2.93 7.29 -3.83
CA ILE A 283 -1.87 7.24 -4.86
C ILE A 283 -0.88 6.12 -4.54
N ASN A 284 -0.39 6.02 -3.29
CA ASN A 284 0.50 4.94 -2.85
C ASN A 284 -0.10 3.57 -3.14
N LYS A 285 -1.37 3.37 -2.77
CA LYS A 285 -2.09 2.11 -3.01
C LYS A 285 -2.10 1.74 -4.50
N MET A 286 -2.52 2.68 -5.35
CA MET A 286 -2.61 2.42 -6.80
C MET A 286 -1.25 2.09 -7.40
N LEU A 287 -0.18 2.79 -7.00
CA LEU A 287 1.16 2.53 -7.53
C LEU A 287 1.74 1.19 -7.04
N ASN A 288 1.40 0.74 -5.84
CA ASN A 288 1.72 -0.61 -5.38
C ASN A 288 0.96 -1.66 -6.21
N ASP A 289 -0.36 -1.48 -6.38
CA ASP A 289 -1.20 -2.37 -7.20
C ASP A 289 -0.66 -2.48 -8.65
N PHE A 290 -0.13 -1.39 -9.21
CA PHE A 290 0.49 -1.37 -10.54
C PHE A 290 1.79 -2.15 -10.57
N GLY A 291 2.63 -1.98 -9.56
CA GLY A 291 3.88 -2.73 -9.41
C GLY A 291 3.63 -4.23 -9.36
N ASP A 292 2.66 -4.67 -8.55
CA ASP A 292 2.27 -6.07 -8.44
C ASP A 292 1.71 -6.61 -9.76
N THR A 293 0.86 -5.85 -10.44
CA THR A 293 0.29 -6.26 -11.73
C THR A 293 1.39 -6.42 -12.78
N LEU A 294 2.33 -5.47 -12.86
CA LEU A 294 3.46 -5.53 -13.78
C LEU A 294 4.44 -6.66 -13.44
N HIS A 295 4.64 -6.96 -12.16
CA HIS A 295 5.48 -8.08 -11.73
C HIS A 295 4.91 -9.45 -12.13
N ASN A 296 3.57 -9.57 -12.13
CA ASN A 296 2.86 -10.78 -12.54
C ASN A 296 2.75 -10.95 -14.07
N LEU A 297 3.13 -9.95 -14.86
CA LEU A 297 3.22 -10.08 -16.31
C LEU A 297 4.55 -10.76 -16.72
N PRO A 298 4.59 -11.45 -17.88
CA PRO A 298 5.82 -12.03 -18.37
C PRO A 298 6.85 -10.95 -18.70
N THR A 299 8.13 -11.28 -18.59
CA THR A 299 9.22 -10.35 -18.95
C THR A 299 9.23 -10.00 -20.43
N ASN A 300 8.81 -10.94 -21.29
CA ASN A 300 8.58 -10.73 -22.72
C ASN A 300 7.44 -11.62 -23.23
N PHE A 301 6.66 -11.10 -24.16
CA PHE A 301 5.74 -11.84 -25.03
C PHE A 301 6.47 -12.34 -26.28
N SER A 302 5.88 -13.32 -26.98
CA SER A 302 6.29 -13.67 -28.34
C SER A 302 5.98 -12.57 -29.37
N SER A 303 5.03 -11.69 -29.04
CA SER A 303 4.57 -10.58 -29.87
C SER A 303 5.41 -9.31 -29.70
N VAL A 304 5.85 -8.73 -30.82
CA VAL A 304 6.56 -7.44 -30.85
C VAL A 304 5.64 -6.29 -30.40
N THR A 305 4.38 -6.31 -30.84
CA THR A 305 3.37 -5.32 -30.45
C THR A 305 3.12 -5.34 -28.93
N LEU A 306 2.94 -6.52 -28.33
CA LEU A 306 2.74 -6.63 -26.88
C LEU A 306 3.98 -6.23 -26.08
N ASN A 307 5.17 -6.59 -26.55
CA ASN A 307 6.42 -6.17 -25.92
C ASN A 307 6.57 -4.65 -25.92
N THR A 308 6.19 -3.98 -27.00
CA THR A 308 6.18 -2.51 -27.08
C THR A 308 5.22 -1.93 -26.05
N ARG A 309 3.99 -2.44 -25.96
CA ARG A 309 2.99 -2.00 -24.97
C ARG A 309 3.41 -2.25 -23.53
N LEU A 310 4.05 -3.39 -23.25
CA LEU A 310 4.58 -3.71 -21.93
C LEU A 310 5.69 -2.72 -21.54
N LYS A 311 6.60 -2.40 -22.48
CA LYS A 311 7.63 -1.39 -22.30
C LYS A 311 7.03 -0.01 -22.01
N ASP A 312 6.03 0.41 -22.77
CA ASP A 312 5.32 1.69 -22.56
C ASP A 312 4.64 1.73 -21.19
N ALA A 313 4.02 0.62 -20.75
CA ALA A 313 3.43 0.51 -19.43
C ALA A 313 4.47 0.64 -18.31
N HIS A 314 5.63 -0.03 -18.44
CA HIS A 314 6.74 0.15 -17.49
C HIS A 314 7.28 1.58 -17.46
N GLN A 315 7.44 2.22 -18.63
CA GLN A 315 7.88 3.62 -18.71
C GLN A 315 6.88 4.55 -18.03
N LYS A 316 5.57 4.37 -18.29
CA LYS A 316 4.52 5.15 -17.64
C LYS A 316 4.51 4.94 -16.13
N TYR A 317 4.67 3.69 -15.67
CA TYR A 317 4.73 3.38 -14.24
C TYR A 317 5.91 4.08 -13.55
N ARG A 318 7.11 4.03 -14.13
CA ARG A 318 8.28 4.77 -13.61
C ARG A 318 8.03 6.27 -13.54
N PHE A 319 7.48 6.86 -14.60
CA PHE A 319 7.11 8.27 -14.62
C PHE A 319 6.11 8.64 -13.49
N LEU A 320 5.15 7.76 -13.19
CA LEU A 320 4.20 7.97 -12.09
C LEU A 320 4.89 7.90 -10.71
N LEU A 321 5.84 6.98 -10.52
CA LEU A 321 6.66 6.91 -9.31
C LEU A 321 7.47 8.19 -9.11
N ASP A 322 8.20 8.63 -10.14
CA ASP A 322 9.00 9.87 -10.09
C ASP A 322 8.12 11.10 -9.79
N SER A 323 6.94 11.17 -10.41
CA SER A 323 5.96 12.23 -10.16
C SER A 323 5.44 12.21 -8.72
N GLN A 324 5.24 11.02 -8.15
CA GLN A 324 4.81 10.86 -6.78
C GLN A 324 5.88 11.31 -5.78
N ASP A 325 7.13 10.90 -6.00
CA ASP A 325 8.24 11.27 -5.12
C ASP A 325 8.44 12.80 -5.12
N ASN A 326 8.37 13.42 -6.30
CA ASN A 326 8.41 14.88 -6.41
C ASN A 326 7.23 15.57 -5.71
N LEU A 327 6.03 15.00 -5.82
CA LEU A 327 4.84 15.51 -5.12
C LEU A 327 5.01 15.43 -3.60
N LYS A 328 5.46 14.28 -3.07
CA LYS A 328 5.71 14.06 -1.64
C LYS A 328 6.74 15.05 -1.10
N GLU A 329 7.86 15.23 -1.80
CA GLU A 329 8.91 16.18 -1.41
C GLU A 329 8.37 17.62 -1.31
N ARG A 330 7.61 18.08 -2.30
CA ARG A 330 7.04 19.44 -2.28
C ARG A 330 5.97 19.63 -1.22
N LEU A 331 5.09 18.64 -1.04
CA LEU A 331 4.11 18.66 0.03
C LEU A 331 4.78 18.66 1.41
N GLY A 332 5.83 17.88 1.59
CA GLY A 332 6.61 17.85 2.83
C GLY A 332 7.23 19.21 3.15
N LYS A 333 7.91 19.84 2.18
CA LYS A 333 8.46 21.20 2.32
C LYS A 333 7.37 22.23 2.66
N ALA A 334 6.23 22.15 1.97
CA ALA A 334 5.13 23.07 2.22
C ALA A 334 4.51 22.84 3.61
N LEU A 335 4.36 21.59 4.04
CA LEU A 335 3.82 21.24 5.37
C LEU A 335 4.70 21.80 6.49
N VAL A 336 6.03 21.74 6.35
CA VAL A 336 6.98 22.38 7.29
C VAL A 336 6.71 23.88 7.41
N GLU A 337 6.53 24.58 6.29
CA GLU A 337 6.26 26.03 6.29
C GLU A 337 4.88 26.37 6.90
N VAL A 338 3.88 25.52 6.70
CA VAL A 338 2.57 25.65 7.37
C VAL A 338 2.72 25.44 8.88
N HIS A 339 3.44 24.42 9.32
CA HIS A 339 3.72 24.18 10.74
C HIS A 339 4.43 25.36 11.38
N ARG A 340 5.33 26.02 10.66
CA ARG A 340 6.08 27.21 11.12
C ARG A 340 5.29 28.53 11.05
N GLU A 341 4.01 28.48 10.70
CA GLU A 341 3.14 29.65 10.50
C GLU A 341 3.62 30.61 9.40
N ARG A 342 4.41 30.12 8.44
CA ARG A 342 4.94 30.89 7.30
C ARG A 342 4.09 30.74 6.04
N ALA A 343 3.27 29.70 5.98
CA ALA A 343 2.31 29.44 4.92
C ALA A 343 0.93 29.10 5.47
N ARG A 344 -0.11 29.28 4.64
CA ARG A 344 -1.46 28.81 4.93
C ARG A 344 -1.62 27.38 4.43
N LEU A 345 -2.48 26.60 5.10
CA LEU A 345 -2.70 25.19 4.80
C LEU A 345 -3.24 24.95 3.37
N SER A 346 -3.96 25.92 2.79
CA SER A 346 -4.43 25.91 1.40
C SER A 346 -3.32 25.74 0.35
N ILE A 347 -2.04 25.99 0.70
CA ILE A 347 -0.91 25.70 -0.19
C ILE A 347 -0.81 24.20 -0.53
N LEU A 348 -1.20 23.32 0.39
CA LEU A 348 -1.14 21.87 0.17
C LEU A 348 -2.14 21.45 -0.91
N ASP A 349 -3.36 21.97 -0.84
CA ASP A 349 -4.39 21.73 -1.86
C ASP A 349 -4.00 22.33 -3.22
N ASN A 350 -3.37 23.50 -3.23
CA ASN A 350 -2.85 24.10 -4.47
C ASN A 350 -1.77 23.22 -5.12
N ILE A 351 -0.89 22.62 -4.31
CA ILE A 351 0.13 21.69 -4.83
C ILE A 351 -0.52 20.42 -5.38
N LEU A 352 -1.51 19.85 -4.70
CA LEU A 352 -2.22 18.65 -5.18
C LEU A 352 -2.96 18.87 -6.51
N ASN A 353 -3.43 20.08 -6.75
CA ASN A 353 -4.19 20.44 -7.96
C ASN A 353 -3.32 21.00 -9.09
N ASP A 354 -2.01 21.16 -8.86
CA ASP A 354 -1.04 21.63 -9.85
C ASP A 354 -1.06 20.73 -11.09
N LYS A 355 -1.07 21.34 -12.29
CA LYS A 355 -1.10 20.64 -13.58
C LYS A 355 0.04 19.63 -13.73
N ARG A 356 1.18 19.86 -13.07
CA ARG A 356 2.31 18.93 -13.06
C ARG A 356 1.97 17.55 -12.50
N TYR A 357 0.99 17.45 -11.60
CA TYR A 357 0.56 16.18 -10.99
C TYR A 357 -0.78 15.69 -11.54
N GLU A 358 -1.21 16.21 -12.69
CA GLU A 358 -2.42 15.75 -13.35
C GLU A 358 -2.40 14.24 -13.60
N CYS A 359 -1.24 13.67 -13.95
CA CYS A 359 -1.06 12.23 -14.13
C CYS A 359 -1.31 11.38 -12.88
N LEU A 360 -1.27 11.98 -11.69
CA LEU A 360 -1.57 11.31 -10.42
C LEU A 360 -3.04 11.45 -10.03
N ARG A 361 -3.87 12.12 -10.84
CA ARG A 361 -5.32 12.26 -10.60
C ARG A 361 -6.00 10.90 -10.56
N LYS A 362 -7.06 10.78 -9.75
CA LYS A 362 -7.81 9.53 -9.59
C LYS A 362 -8.21 8.94 -10.95
N ASN A 363 -8.82 9.76 -11.81
CA ASN A 363 -9.28 9.32 -13.12
C ASN A 363 -8.13 8.85 -14.03
N GLU A 364 -6.96 9.49 -13.96
CA GLU A 364 -5.78 9.09 -14.74
C GLU A 364 -5.19 7.77 -14.25
N LEU A 365 -5.10 7.60 -12.92
CA LEU A 365 -4.64 6.34 -12.31
C LEU A 365 -5.62 5.19 -12.59
N ASP A 366 -6.92 5.43 -12.42
CA ASP A 366 -7.97 4.46 -12.75
C ASP A 366 -7.95 4.11 -14.25
N ALA A 367 -7.75 5.09 -15.14
CA ALA A 367 -7.60 4.85 -16.57
C ALA A 367 -6.36 4.00 -16.88
N PHE A 368 -5.20 4.28 -16.29
CA PHE A 368 -4.00 3.46 -16.49
C PHE A 368 -4.20 2.02 -16.00
N ARG A 369 -4.81 1.84 -14.83
CA ARG A 369 -5.17 0.52 -14.28
C ARG A 369 -6.06 -0.26 -15.25
N ASP A 370 -7.14 0.37 -15.69
CA ASP A 370 -8.27 -0.32 -16.33
C ASP A 370 -8.05 -0.49 -17.83
N SER A 371 -7.50 0.54 -18.49
CA SER A 371 -7.31 0.55 -19.94
C SER A 371 -5.96 0.02 -20.40
N VAL A 372 -4.93 0.02 -19.55
CA VAL A 372 -3.59 -0.46 -19.91
C VAL A 372 -3.27 -1.77 -19.19
N LEU A 373 -3.14 -1.73 -17.86
CA LEU A 373 -2.63 -2.87 -17.10
C LEU A 373 -3.59 -4.06 -17.13
N ARG A 374 -4.88 -3.84 -16.88
CA ARG A 374 -5.89 -4.90 -16.92
C ARG A 374 -6.01 -5.53 -18.31
N ARG A 375 -5.92 -4.73 -19.38
CA ARG A 375 -5.96 -5.26 -20.76
C ARG A 375 -4.75 -6.13 -21.05
N LEU A 376 -3.55 -5.71 -20.65
CA LEU A 376 -2.34 -6.53 -20.80
C LEU A 376 -2.42 -7.83 -19.99
N MET A 377 -2.90 -7.76 -18.75
CA MET A 377 -3.07 -8.94 -17.89
C MET A 377 -4.08 -9.93 -18.47
N ASN A 378 -5.26 -9.45 -18.88
CA ASN A 378 -6.26 -10.31 -19.53
C ASN A 378 -5.71 -10.93 -20.83
N LYS A 379 -4.91 -10.17 -21.58
CA LYS A 379 -4.27 -10.67 -22.79
C LYS A 379 -3.28 -11.79 -22.50
N PHE A 380 -2.45 -11.61 -21.48
CA PHE A 380 -1.52 -12.63 -21.02
C PHE A 380 -2.24 -13.92 -20.59
N ILE A 381 -3.30 -13.80 -19.78
CA ILE A 381 -4.12 -14.94 -19.33
C ILE A 381 -4.72 -15.68 -20.54
N LEU A 382 -5.26 -14.95 -21.52
CA LEU A 382 -5.80 -15.55 -22.75
C LEU A 382 -4.72 -16.31 -23.52
N ILE A 383 -3.54 -15.71 -23.73
CA ILE A 383 -2.44 -16.36 -24.46
C ILE A 383 -2.01 -17.65 -23.75
N GLU A 384 -1.87 -17.63 -22.43
CA GLU A 384 -1.51 -18.83 -21.67
C GLU A 384 -2.60 -19.91 -21.74
N LYS A 385 -3.89 -19.53 -21.69
CA LYS A 385 -5.01 -20.47 -21.92
C LYS A 385 -4.93 -21.13 -23.29
N LEU A 386 -4.78 -20.34 -24.36
CA LEU A 386 -4.64 -20.86 -25.72
C LEU A 386 -3.43 -21.79 -25.86
N LYS A 387 -2.28 -21.40 -25.29
CA LYS A 387 -1.04 -22.18 -25.33
C LYS A 387 -1.15 -23.50 -24.57
N ALA A 388 -1.82 -23.52 -23.42
CA ALA A 388 -2.05 -24.74 -22.65
C ALA A 388 -2.83 -25.79 -23.46
N ASP A 389 -3.78 -25.34 -24.27
CA ASP A 389 -4.53 -26.18 -25.21
C ASP A 389 -3.85 -26.30 -26.58
N GLY A 390 -2.59 -25.89 -26.72
CA GLY A 390 -1.79 -26.04 -27.94
C GLY A 390 -2.34 -25.31 -29.16
N ILE A 391 -2.98 -24.17 -28.92
CA ILE A 391 -3.46 -23.22 -29.94
C ILE A 391 -2.40 -22.14 -30.10
N GLU A 392 -1.94 -21.91 -31.33
CA GLU A 392 -0.98 -20.83 -31.62
C GLU A 392 -1.72 -19.48 -31.58
N ASN A 393 -1.20 -18.50 -30.84
CA ASN A 393 -1.71 -17.14 -30.87
C ASN A 393 -0.82 -16.26 -31.75
N ILE A 394 -1.41 -15.61 -32.76
CA ILE A 394 -0.72 -14.64 -33.62
C ILE A 394 -1.48 -13.34 -33.59
N LEU A 395 -0.78 -12.24 -33.30
CA LEU A 395 -1.33 -10.90 -33.43
C LEU A 395 -1.24 -10.42 -34.87
N ALA A 396 -2.38 -10.00 -35.43
CA ALA A 396 -2.46 -9.49 -36.80
C ALA A 396 -1.52 -8.28 -37.00
N SER A 397 -1.35 -7.44 -35.98
CA SER A 397 -0.43 -6.30 -36.00
C SER A 397 1.05 -6.68 -36.10
N ASP A 398 1.42 -7.91 -35.72
CA ASP A 398 2.80 -8.38 -35.86
C ASP A 398 3.10 -8.93 -37.27
N LEU A 399 2.06 -9.29 -38.03
CA LEU A 399 2.21 -9.83 -39.38
C LEU A 399 2.46 -8.75 -40.43
N CYS A 400 1.99 -7.52 -40.19
CA CYS A 400 2.19 -6.41 -41.11
C CYS A 400 2.21 -5.07 -40.36
N GLN A 401 3.27 -4.27 -40.57
CA GLN A 401 3.42 -2.96 -39.96
C GLN A 401 2.83 -1.81 -40.81
N ASN A 402 2.36 -2.11 -42.03
CA ASN A 402 1.82 -1.08 -42.92
C ASN A 402 0.40 -0.67 -42.50
N PRO A 403 0.13 0.63 -42.26
CA PRO A 403 -1.17 1.13 -41.80
C PRO A 403 -2.32 0.97 -42.83
N GLY A 404 -2.01 0.63 -44.08
CA GLY A 404 -2.99 0.31 -45.13
C GLY A 404 -3.33 -1.18 -45.27
N THR A 405 -2.73 -2.05 -44.45
CA THR A 405 -2.96 -3.51 -44.55
C THR A 405 -4.42 -3.85 -44.21
N THR A 406 -5.06 -4.63 -45.08
CA THR A 406 -6.43 -5.11 -44.91
C THR A 406 -6.48 -6.48 -44.21
N ILE A 407 -7.67 -6.87 -43.74
CA ILE A 407 -7.90 -8.22 -43.20
C ILE A 407 -7.59 -9.30 -44.25
N ASP A 408 -7.89 -9.04 -45.52
CA ASP A 408 -7.62 -9.96 -46.63
C ASP A 408 -6.11 -10.14 -46.86
N ASP A 409 -5.32 -9.08 -46.73
CA ASP A 409 -3.85 -9.15 -46.81
C ASP A 409 -3.28 -10.06 -45.71
N ILE A 410 -3.80 -9.93 -44.47
CA ILE A 410 -3.44 -10.81 -43.35
C ILE A 410 -3.80 -12.27 -43.68
N GLY A 411 -4.99 -12.49 -44.25
CA GLY A 411 -5.43 -13.80 -44.70
C GLY A 411 -4.51 -14.39 -45.77
N ALA A 412 -4.07 -13.59 -46.75
CA ALA A 412 -3.14 -14.02 -47.79
C ALA A 412 -1.78 -14.42 -47.22
N ILE A 413 -1.23 -13.64 -46.27
CA ILE A 413 0.03 -13.94 -45.58
C ILE A 413 -0.06 -15.26 -44.83
N LEU A 414 -1.15 -15.48 -44.08
CA LEU A 414 -1.35 -16.71 -43.31
C LEU A 414 -1.58 -17.91 -44.23
N ASN A 415 -2.38 -17.76 -45.29
CA ASN A 415 -2.58 -18.81 -46.29
C ASN A 415 -1.24 -19.23 -46.91
N HIS A 416 -0.39 -18.29 -47.31
CA HIS A 416 0.93 -18.59 -47.84
C HIS A 416 1.85 -19.26 -46.80
N ARG A 417 1.81 -18.80 -45.54
CA ARG A 417 2.61 -19.38 -44.45
C ARG A 417 2.25 -20.85 -44.16
N TYR A 418 0.98 -21.20 -44.32
CA TYR A 418 0.45 -22.51 -43.93
C TYR A 418 0.14 -23.45 -45.10
N SER A 419 0.11 -22.97 -46.34
CA SER A 419 -0.25 -23.74 -47.55
C SER A 419 0.64 -24.96 -47.83
N HIS A 420 1.88 -24.95 -47.34
CA HIS A 420 2.85 -26.02 -47.55
C HIS A 420 2.89 -27.04 -46.40
N GLN A 421 2.04 -26.90 -45.39
CA GLN A 421 2.02 -27.81 -44.25
C GLN A 421 1.16 -29.05 -44.56
N ASN A 422 1.68 -30.23 -44.18
CA ASN A 422 1.00 -31.51 -44.41
C ASN A 422 0.03 -31.86 -43.27
N VAL A 423 -0.66 -30.86 -42.72
CA VAL A 423 -1.61 -30.94 -41.60
C VAL A 423 -2.81 -30.04 -41.84
N SER A 424 -3.96 -30.39 -41.27
CA SER A 424 -5.16 -29.53 -41.35
C SER A 424 -4.92 -28.25 -40.54
N ILE A 425 -5.18 -27.09 -41.13
CA ILE A 425 -4.97 -25.78 -40.48
C ILE A 425 -6.33 -25.11 -40.30
N ILE A 426 -6.60 -24.64 -39.09
CA ILE A 426 -7.80 -23.87 -38.76
C ILE A 426 -7.36 -22.50 -38.25
N LEU A 427 -7.72 -21.47 -38.98
CA LEU A 427 -7.49 -20.07 -38.63
C LEU A 427 -8.75 -19.50 -38.01
N TRP A 428 -8.67 -19.08 -36.75
CA TRP A 428 -9.76 -18.43 -36.03
C TRP A 428 -9.47 -16.93 -35.90
N TYR A 429 -10.13 -16.14 -36.74
CA TYR A 429 -10.02 -14.69 -36.77
C TYR A 429 -10.93 -14.11 -35.69
N SER A 430 -10.31 -13.52 -34.66
CA SER A 430 -11.02 -13.03 -33.49
C SER A 430 -10.34 -11.80 -32.88
N SER A 431 -10.98 -11.24 -31.85
CA SER A 431 -10.38 -10.20 -31.02
C SER A 431 -10.88 -10.34 -29.59
N ASP A 432 -10.19 -9.69 -28.65
CA ASP A 432 -10.56 -9.56 -27.25
C ASP A 432 -11.98 -8.99 -27.08
N ARG A 433 -12.54 -8.32 -28.11
CA ARG A 433 -13.93 -7.85 -28.10
C ARG A 433 -14.92 -9.00 -27.95
N LEU A 434 -14.72 -10.12 -28.67
CA LEU A 434 -15.61 -11.27 -28.60
C LEU A 434 -15.68 -11.82 -27.17
N LEU A 435 -14.52 -12.00 -26.54
CA LEU A 435 -14.44 -12.51 -25.17
C LEU A 435 -15.05 -11.53 -24.15
N ARG A 436 -14.91 -10.21 -24.35
CA ARG A 436 -15.45 -9.20 -23.44
C ARG A 436 -16.96 -8.98 -23.57
N GLU A 437 -17.50 -9.04 -24.79
CA GLU A 437 -18.90 -8.66 -25.06
C GLU A 437 -19.82 -9.87 -25.23
N GLN A 438 -19.28 -11.04 -25.61
CA GLN A 438 -20.03 -12.27 -25.87
C GLN A 438 -19.23 -13.48 -25.36
N GLU A 439 -18.92 -13.50 -24.06
CA GLU A 439 -18.09 -14.52 -23.41
C GLU A 439 -18.59 -15.95 -23.68
N ASP A 440 -19.90 -16.19 -23.53
CA ASP A 440 -20.52 -17.51 -23.78
C ASP A 440 -20.26 -18.02 -25.20
N LYS A 441 -20.33 -17.12 -26.18
CA LYS A 441 -20.07 -17.44 -27.59
C LYS A 441 -18.60 -17.68 -27.85
N TRP A 442 -17.71 -16.94 -27.20
CA TRP A 442 -16.29 -17.20 -27.27
C TRP A 442 -15.98 -18.60 -26.74
N GLU A 443 -16.55 -18.98 -25.59
CA GLU A 443 -16.37 -20.30 -24.98
C GLU A 443 -16.97 -21.43 -25.82
N GLU A 444 -18.14 -21.21 -26.44
CA GLU A 444 -18.75 -22.13 -27.40
C GLU A 444 -17.78 -22.44 -28.55
N ILE A 445 -17.32 -21.40 -29.27
CA ILE A 445 -16.37 -21.55 -30.38
C ILE A 445 -15.07 -22.20 -29.91
N TYR A 446 -14.54 -21.77 -28.76
CA TYR A 446 -13.32 -22.33 -28.18
C TYR A 446 -13.43 -23.84 -27.94
N ARG A 447 -14.53 -24.29 -27.33
CA ARG A 447 -14.78 -25.71 -27.05
C ARG A 447 -14.93 -26.51 -28.34
N GLU A 448 -15.70 -26.01 -29.30
CA GLU A 448 -15.89 -26.67 -30.58
C GLU A 448 -14.56 -26.87 -31.31
N LEU A 449 -13.74 -25.81 -31.42
CA LEU A 449 -12.45 -25.87 -32.10
C LEU A 449 -11.44 -26.78 -31.38
N THR A 450 -11.45 -26.79 -30.05
CA THR A 450 -10.60 -27.67 -29.26
C THR A 450 -11.01 -29.14 -29.44
N LEU A 451 -12.31 -29.43 -29.49
CA LEU A 451 -12.83 -30.78 -29.80
C LEU A 451 -12.49 -31.21 -31.23
N GLU A 452 -12.63 -30.32 -32.22
CA GLU A 452 -12.28 -30.59 -33.62
C GLU A 452 -10.80 -30.97 -33.74
N ARG A 453 -9.91 -30.22 -33.09
CA ARG A 453 -8.47 -30.53 -33.02
C ARG A 453 -8.19 -31.90 -32.41
N GLN A 454 -8.89 -32.28 -31.35
CA GLN A 454 -8.71 -33.57 -30.68
C GLN A 454 -9.21 -34.75 -31.55
N ARG A 455 -10.25 -34.53 -32.36
CA ARG A 455 -10.87 -35.57 -33.21
C ARG A 455 -10.14 -35.78 -34.54
N ALA A 456 -9.43 -34.77 -35.06
CA ALA A 456 -8.74 -34.87 -36.34
C ALA A 456 -7.51 -35.81 -36.29
N VAL A 457 -7.32 -36.63 -37.34
CA VAL A 457 -6.13 -37.47 -37.54
C VAL A 457 -5.58 -37.21 -38.95
N PRO A 458 -4.37 -36.61 -39.10
CA PRO A 458 -3.53 -36.03 -38.04
C PRO A 458 -4.21 -34.84 -37.34
N ARG A 459 -3.78 -34.52 -36.11
CA ARG A 459 -4.33 -33.41 -35.33
C ARG A 459 -4.25 -32.11 -36.12
N ALA A 460 -5.35 -31.35 -36.14
CA ALA A 460 -5.36 -30.05 -36.78
C ALA A 460 -4.48 -29.04 -36.00
N HIS A 461 -3.79 -28.17 -36.71
CA HIS A 461 -3.11 -27.01 -36.13
C HIS A 461 -4.11 -25.85 -36.03
N LEU A 462 -4.36 -25.39 -34.81
CA LEU A 462 -5.28 -24.29 -34.55
C LEU A 462 -4.48 -23.00 -34.34
N VAL A 463 -4.84 -21.95 -35.07
CA VAL A 463 -4.23 -20.63 -34.97
C VAL A 463 -5.30 -19.59 -34.63
N TYR A 464 -5.18 -18.98 -33.46
CA TYR A 464 -5.95 -17.81 -33.06
C TYR A 464 -5.30 -16.56 -33.64
N VAL A 465 -5.94 -15.95 -34.63
CA VAL A 465 -5.50 -14.72 -35.29
C VAL A 465 -6.19 -13.53 -34.63
N ASP A 466 -5.42 -12.74 -33.90
CA ASP A 466 -5.92 -11.71 -33.02
C ASP A 466 -5.87 -10.30 -33.63
N PHE A 467 -7.03 -9.64 -33.70
CA PHE A 467 -7.19 -8.28 -34.23
C PHE A 467 -7.36 -7.20 -33.15
N SER A 468 -7.11 -7.51 -31.87
CA SER A 468 -7.34 -6.61 -30.74
C SER A 468 -6.48 -5.35 -30.74
N PHE A 469 -5.35 -5.40 -31.45
CA PHE A 469 -4.41 -4.30 -31.61
C PHE A 469 -4.16 -3.93 -33.08
N PHE A 470 -5.04 -4.39 -33.98
CA PHE A 470 -4.97 -4.03 -35.39
C PHE A 470 -5.70 -2.71 -35.66
N GLY A 471 -5.25 -1.95 -36.67
CA GLY A 471 -5.83 -0.65 -37.00
C GLY A 471 -7.26 -0.72 -37.53
N GLN A 472 -7.62 -1.84 -38.18
CA GLN A 472 -8.98 -2.12 -38.64
C GLN A 472 -9.73 -2.98 -37.62
N ILE A 473 -10.98 -2.59 -37.33
CA ILE A 473 -11.85 -3.37 -36.45
C ILE A 473 -12.42 -4.54 -37.25
N LEU A 474 -12.27 -5.74 -36.73
CA LEU A 474 -12.92 -6.93 -37.27
C LEU A 474 -14.43 -6.83 -37.03
N GLU A 475 -15.23 -6.66 -38.09
CA GLU A 475 -16.69 -6.59 -37.97
C GLU A 475 -17.30 -7.96 -37.65
N THR A 476 -16.78 -9.02 -38.29
CA THR A 476 -17.26 -10.40 -38.15
C THR A 476 -16.13 -11.36 -37.75
N PHE A 477 -16.39 -12.17 -36.72
CA PHE A 477 -15.46 -13.22 -36.29
C PHE A 477 -15.59 -14.42 -37.24
N THR A 478 -14.47 -14.90 -37.78
CA THR A 478 -14.48 -15.87 -38.88
C THR A 478 -13.57 -17.05 -38.57
N ILE A 479 -13.99 -18.24 -39.00
CA ILE A 479 -13.20 -19.47 -38.93
C ILE A 479 -12.93 -19.93 -40.36
N VAL A 480 -11.65 -20.03 -40.72
CA VAL A 480 -11.19 -20.47 -42.05
C VAL A 480 -10.44 -21.78 -41.91
N ARG A 481 -10.85 -22.80 -42.66
CA ARG A 481 -10.19 -24.11 -42.72
C ARG A 481 -9.41 -24.20 -44.03
N LEU A 482 -8.10 -24.40 -43.94
CA LEU A 482 -7.26 -24.50 -45.15
C LEU A 482 -7.29 -25.93 -45.72
N PRO A 483 -7.27 -26.07 -47.05
CA PRO A 483 -7.30 -27.39 -47.68
C PRO A 483 -6.02 -28.18 -47.38
N LEU A 484 -6.17 -29.48 -47.13
CA LEU A 484 -5.05 -30.43 -47.11
C LEU A 484 -4.47 -30.54 -48.51
N VAL A 485 -3.14 -30.50 -48.64
CA VAL A 485 -2.44 -30.75 -49.91
C VAL A 485 -2.92 -32.09 -50.49
N GLY A 486 -3.69 -32.05 -51.58
CA GLY A 486 -4.19 -33.24 -52.31
C GLY A 486 -5.66 -33.64 -52.11
N ARG A 487 -6.53 -32.85 -51.46
CA ARG A 487 -7.99 -33.09 -51.46
C ARG A 487 -8.81 -31.82 -51.78
N PRO A 488 -9.91 -31.92 -52.57
CA PRO A 488 -10.75 -30.76 -52.87
C PRO A 488 -11.51 -30.27 -51.63
N THR A 489 -11.70 -28.95 -51.60
CA THR A 489 -12.27 -28.08 -50.56
C THR A 489 -13.67 -28.44 -50.06
N THR A 490 -13.90 -28.24 -48.76
CA THR A 490 -15.25 -28.04 -48.20
C THR A 490 -15.29 -26.88 -47.19
N GLN A 491 -16.14 -25.91 -47.52
CA GLN A 491 -16.87 -24.93 -46.69
C GLN A 491 -16.13 -23.91 -45.81
N VAL A 492 -16.26 -22.65 -46.25
CA VAL A 492 -16.23 -21.44 -45.41
C VAL A 492 -17.55 -21.38 -44.64
N TYR A 493 -17.51 -21.37 -43.31
CA TYR A 493 -18.67 -21.03 -42.48
C TYR A 493 -18.53 -19.57 -42.03
N PRO A 494 -19.21 -18.61 -42.68
CA PRO A 494 -19.34 -17.28 -42.12
C PRO A 494 -20.27 -17.38 -40.90
N ILE A 495 -19.73 -17.19 -39.69
CA ILE A 495 -20.58 -16.85 -38.55
C ILE A 495 -20.90 -15.36 -38.71
N ALA A 496 -21.93 -15.07 -39.50
CA ALA A 496 -22.48 -13.73 -39.61
C ALA A 496 -23.09 -13.33 -38.26
N VAL A 497 -22.43 -12.40 -37.56
CA VAL A 497 -23.03 -11.74 -36.40
C VAL A 497 -23.96 -10.68 -36.94
N LYS A 498 -25.27 -10.93 -36.92
CA LYS A 498 -26.25 -9.85 -37.04
C LYS A 498 -26.14 -8.98 -35.79
N THR A 499 -25.60 -7.77 -35.93
CA THR A 499 -25.86 -6.69 -34.99
C THR A 499 -27.32 -6.28 -35.16
N THR A 500 -28.20 -6.69 -34.26
CA THR A 500 -29.43 -5.94 -34.02
C THR A 500 -29.02 -4.62 -33.38
N GLY A 501 -29.42 -3.51 -34.00
CA GLY A 501 -29.02 -2.15 -33.64
C GLY A 501 -29.51 -1.66 -32.30
#